data_AF-A0A5E5PN85-F1
#
_entry.id   AF-A0A5E5PN85-F1
#
_cell.length_a   1.000
_cell.length_b   1.000
_cell.length_c   1.000
_cell.angle_alpha   90.00
_cell.angle_beta   90.00
_cell.angle_gamma   90.00
#
_symmetry.space_group_name_H-M   'P 1'
#
loop_
_entity.id
_entity.type
_entity.pdbx_description
1 polymer ?
#
loop_
_entity_poly.entity_id
_entity_poly.type
_entity_poly.pdbx_seq_one_letter_code
_entity_poly.pdbx_strand_id
1 'polypeptide(L)' 'KGDNLFGRTENMRNTHFKGDESLIGQIVNVKITDARANSLMGEVEI' A
#
# COMPACT_ATOMS: atom_id res chain seq x y z
N LYS A 1 -10.26 -0.25 13.88
CA LYS A 1 -10.58 0.20 12.51
C LYS A 1 -9.23 0.63 11.92
N GLY A 2 -8.75 -0.05 10.89
CA GLY A 2 -7.30 -0.13 10.63
C GLY A 2 -6.73 1.09 9.92
N ASP A 3 -5.62 1.59 10.42
CA ASP A 3 -4.80 2.69 9.87
C ASP A 3 -4.05 2.29 8.58
N ASN A 4 -4.62 1.35 7.82
CA ASN A 4 -4.03 0.80 6.61
C ASN A 4 -4.77 1.37 5.39
N LEU A 5 -4.02 2.10 4.57
CA LEU A 5 -4.44 2.48 3.23
C LEU A 5 -4.36 1.29 2.28
N PHE A 6 -5.08 1.43 1.17
CA PHE A 6 -5.15 0.44 0.11
C PHE A 6 -4.87 1.10 -1.22
N GLY A 7 -4.04 0.46 -2.04
CA GLY A 7 -3.73 0.89 -3.39
C GLY A 7 -3.46 -0.29 -4.32
N ARG A 8 -3.15 0.04 -5.56
CA ARG A 8 -2.70 -0.92 -6.57
C ARG A 8 -1.32 -0.52 -7.07
N THR A 9 -0.42 -1.49 -7.21
CA THR A 9 0.87 -1.28 -7.87
C THR A 9 0.68 -1.07 -9.37
N GLU A 10 1.75 -0.73 -10.09
CA GLU A 10 1.79 -0.68 -11.57
C GLU A 10 1.25 -1.96 -12.24
N ASN A 11 1.55 -3.13 -11.67
CA ASN A 11 1.05 -4.43 -12.14
C ASN A 11 -0.34 -4.80 -11.58
N MET A 12 -1.13 -3.82 -11.13
CA MET A 12 -2.48 -3.96 -10.56
C MET A 12 -2.59 -4.90 -9.34
N ARG A 13 -1.50 -5.15 -8.60
CA ARG A 13 -1.55 -5.95 -7.36
C ARG A 13 -2.15 -5.12 -6.23
N ASN A 14 -3.15 -5.70 -5.56
CA ASN A 14 -3.72 -5.17 -4.33
C ASN A 14 -2.62 -5.03 -3.27
N THR A 15 -2.43 -3.83 -2.72
CA THR A 15 -1.38 -3.55 -1.74
C THR A 15 -1.96 -2.80 -0.56
N HIS A 16 -1.69 -3.29 0.65
CA HIS A 16 -2.06 -2.65 1.90
C HIS A 16 -0.81 -2.08 2.57
N PHE A 17 -0.90 -0.85 3.06
CA PHE A 17 0.22 -0.22 3.76
C PHE A 17 -0.28 0.76 4.79
N LYS A 18 0.54 1.02 5.82
CA LYS A 18 0.25 2.06 6.81
C LYS A 18 0.58 3.43 6.21
N GLY A 19 -0.31 4.40 6.37
CA GLY A 19 -0.10 5.76 5.84
C GLY A 19 -1.23 6.71 6.21
N ASP A 20 -1.00 8.00 5.97
CA ASP A 20 -1.96 9.08 6.23
C ASP A 20 -2.96 9.24 5.08
N GLU A 21 -4.22 9.57 5.39
CA GLU A 21 -5.30 9.74 4.39
C GLU A 21 -4.96 10.78 3.30
N SER A 22 -4.06 11.73 3.56
CA SER A 22 -3.56 12.69 2.56
C SER A 22 -2.90 12.03 1.34
N LEU A 23 -2.47 10.76 1.45
CA LEU A 23 -1.86 10.01 0.35
C LEU A 23 -2.89 9.48 -0.67
N ILE A 24 -4.19 9.55 -0.38
CA ILE A 24 -5.24 9.07 -1.29
C ILE A 24 -5.24 9.87 -2.59
N GLY A 25 -5.22 9.16 -3.73
CA GLY A 25 -5.17 9.76 -5.06
C GLY A 25 -3.78 10.16 -5.54
N GLN A 26 -2.74 9.92 -4.73
CA GLN A 26 -1.34 10.17 -5.10
C GLN A 26 -0.65 8.89 -5.56
N ILE A 27 0.41 9.05 -6.36
CA ILE A 27 1.37 7.97 -6.63
C ILE A 27 2.43 8.04 -5.54
N VAL A 28 2.56 6.95 -4.77
CA VAL A 28 3.48 6.87 -3.63
C VAL A 28 4.38 5.66 -3.76
N ASN A 29 5.62 5.79 -3.28
CA ASN A 29 6.54 4.68 -3.20
C ASN A 29 6.22 3.84 -1.95
N VAL A 30 6.04 2.53 -2.14
CA VAL A 30 5.75 1.60 -1.07
C VAL A 30 6.74 0.46 -1.14
N LYS A 31 7.48 0.25 -0.04
CA LYS A 31 8.35 -0.90 0.12
C LYS A 31 7.52 -2.10 0.55
N ILE A 32 7.53 -3.16 -0.27
CA ILE A 32 6.82 -4.40 0.05
C ILE A 32 7.59 -5.16 1.13
N THR A 33 6.90 -5.53 2.20
CA THR A 33 7.45 -6.24 3.36
C THR A 33 6.93 -7.67 3.47
N ASP A 34 5.75 -7.95 2.92
CA ASP A 34 5.13 -9.28 2.97
C ASP A 34 4.18 -9.50 1.77
N ALA A 35 3.93 -10.77 1.45
CA ALA A 35 3.02 -11.18 0.38
C ALA A 35 2.03 -12.25 0.87
N ARG A 36 0.74 -11.97 0.73
CA ARG A 36 -0.36 -12.90 0.96
C ARG A 36 -0.89 -13.44 -0.36
N ALA A 37 -1.78 -14.43 -0.29
CA ALA A 37 -2.34 -15.13 -1.45
C ALA A 37 -2.77 -14.20 -2.59
N ASN A 38 -3.43 -13.07 -2.28
CA ASN A 38 -3.98 -12.13 -3.27
C ASN A 38 -3.66 -10.66 -2.99
N SER A 39 -2.72 -10.37 -2.08
CA SER A 39 -2.37 -9.00 -1.74
C SER A 39 -0.93 -8.89 -1.24
N LEU A 40 -0.36 -7.72 -1.41
CA LEU A 40 0.92 -7.34 -0.86
C LEU A 40 0.70 -6.50 0.41
N MET A 41 1.66 -6.55 1.32
CA MET A 41 1.76 -5.60 2.40
C MET A 41 3.05 -4.80 2.27
N GLY A 42 3.01 -3.54 2.69
CA GLY A 42 4.18 -2.69 2.68
C GLY A 42 4.10 -1.50 3.62
N GLU A 43 5.13 -0.68 3.53
CA GLU A 43 5.29 0.56 4.29
C GLU A 43 5.64 1.67 3.30
N VAL A 44 5.07 2.87 3.50
CA VAL A 44 5.37 4.02 2.65
C VAL A 44 6.83 4.41 2.87
N GLU A 45 7.54 4.63 1.76
CA GLU A 45 8.88 5.20 1.77
C GLU A 45 8.74 6.70 1.48
N ILE A 46 9.05 7.53 2.47
CA ILE A 46 9.00 9.00 2.41
C ILE A 46 10.39 9.53 2.04
#